data_AF-A0A947AV15-F1
#
_entry.id   AF-A0A947AV15-F1
#
_cell.length_a   1.000
_cell.length_b   1.000
_cell.length_c   1.000
_cell.angle_alpha   90.00
_cell.angle_beta   90.00
_cell.angle_gamma   90.00
#
_symmetry.space_group_name_H-M   'P 1'
#
loop_
_entity.id
_entity.type
_entity.pdbx_description
1 polymer ?
#
loop_
_entity_poly.entity_id
_entity_poly.type
_entity_poly.pdbx_seq_one_letter_code
_entity_poly.pdbx_strand_id
1 'polypeptide(L)' 'MAQKTKMTREEISWILYDVANSAFVLVMITAIMPIYFKDVAAQGIPNTVSTANWGFANSAAALIVALLAPILGTLAD' A
#
# COMPACT_ATOMS: atom_id res chain seq x y z
N MET A 1 -16.62 -34.39 16.52
CA MET A 1 -15.51 -34.48 15.55
C MET A 1 -15.53 -33.20 14.73
N ALA A 2 -14.53 -32.34 14.87
CA ALA A 2 -14.49 -31.06 14.14
C ALA A 2 -14.19 -31.32 12.66
N GLN A 3 -15.10 -30.92 11.79
CA GLN A 3 -14.96 -31.03 10.35
C GLN A 3 -13.88 -30.04 9.90
N LYS A 4 -12.72 -30.53 9.48
CA LYS A 4 -11.64 -29.72 8.92
C LYS A 4 -12.07 -29.30 7.51
N THR A 5 -12.74 -28.15 7.38
CA THR A 5 -13.08 -27.57 6.08
C THR A 5 -11.79 -27.28 5.30
N LYS A 6 -11.69 -27.84 4.11
CA LYS A 6 -10.56 -27.63 3.19
C LYS A 6 -10.87 -26.38 2.39
N MET A 7 -9.98 -25.37 2.45
CA MET A 7 -10.16 -24.10 1.73
C MET A 7 -10.34 -24.32 0.23
N THR A 8 -11.13 -23.47 -0.41
CA THR A 8 -11.34 -23.47 -1.87
C THR A 8 -10.12 -22.92 -2.60
N ARG A 9 -10.06 -23.10 -3.93
CA ARG A 9 -8.97 -22.53 -4.74
C ARG A 9 -9.06 -21.00 -4.75
N GLU A 10 -10.26 -20.47 -4.75
CA GLU A 10 -10.56 -19.04 -4.74
C GLU A 10 -10.07 -18.40 -3.44
N GLU A 11 -10.37 -19.01 -2.29
CA GLU A 11 -9.89 -18.56 -0.98
C GLU A 11 -8.36 -18.56 -0.90
N ILE A 12 -7.71 -19.65 -1.35
CA ILE A 12 -6.25 -19.74 -1.37
C ILE A 12 -5.64 -18.69 -2.31
N SER A 13 -6.27 -18.44 -3.46
CA SER A 13 -5.79 -17.43 -4.43
C SER A 13 -5.88 -16.02 -3.86
N TRP A 14 -6.98 -15.69 -3.16
CA TRP A 14 -7.14 -14.42 -2.46
C TRP A 14 -6.13 -14.23 -1.33
N ILE A 15 -5.86 -15.28 -0.55
CA ILE A 15 -4.83 -15.23 0.51
C ILE A 15 -3.44 -14.96 -0.10
N LEU A 16 -3.08 -15.67 -1.17
CA LEU A 16 -1.80 -15.47 -1.84
C LEU A 16 -1.67 -14.07 -2.44
N TYR A 17 -2.76 -13.53 -3.00
CA TYR A 17 -2.82 -12.16 -3.49
C TYR A 17 -2.60 -11.15 -2.38
N ASP A 18 -3.29 -11.29 -1.23
CA ASP A 18 -3.17 -10.35 -0.11
C ASP A 18 -1.76 -10.36 0.50
N VAL A 19 -1.13 -11.55 0.61
CA VAL A 19 0.25 -11.71 1.05
C VAL A 19 1.22 -11.00 0.09
N ALA A 20 1.07 -11.23 -1.22
CA ALA A 20 1.93 -10.62 -2.22
C ALA A 20 1.76 -9.09 -2.26
N ASN A 21 0.53 -8.58 -2.17
CA ASN A 21 0.24 -7.16 -2.11
C ASN A 21 0.87 -6.51 -0.87
N SER A 22 0.69 -7.11 0.31
CA SER A 22 1.27 -6.59 1.56
C SER A 22 2.80 -6.58 1.53
N ALA A 23 3.42 -7.65 1.01
CA ALA A 23 4.86 -7.71 0.82
C ALA A 23 5.36 -6.63 -0.16
N PHE A 24 4.66 -6.42 -1.27
CA PHE A 24 4.98 -5.37 -2.24
C PHE A 24 4.91 -3.99 -1.61
N VAL A 25 3.81 -3.66 -0.91
CA VAL A 25 3.62 -2.35 -0.27
C VAL A 25 4.73 -2.09 0.75
N LEU A 26 5.07 -3.08 1.59
CA LEU A 26 6.14 -2.96 2.56
C LEU A 26 7.50 -2.68 1.90
N VAL A 27 7.88 -3.48 0.90
CA VAL A 27 9.20 -3.37 0.28
C VAL A 27 9.29 -2.10 -0.58
N MET A 28 8.31 -1.87 -1.45
CA MET A 28 8.36 -0.74 -2.37
C MET A 28 8.02 0.58 -1.68
N ILE A 29 6.85 0.69 -1.07
CA ILE A 29 6.34 1.98 -0.59
C ILE A 29 7.01 2.38 0.72
N THR A 30 7.27 1.43 1.63
CA THR A 30 7.83 1.73 2.95
C THR A 30 9.36 1.72 2.95
N ALA A 31 10.03 0.77 2.29
CA ALA A 31 11.48 0.66 2.35
C ALA A 31 12.20 1.41 1.21
N ILE A 32 11.79 1.22 -0.05
CA ILE A 32 12.55 1.71 -1.21
C ILE A 32 12.16 3.13 -1.60
N MET A 33 10.86 3.42 -1.71
CA MET A 33 10.37 4.70 -2.20
C MET A 33 10.84 5.93 -1.40
N PRO A 34 10.93 5.92 -0.06
CA PRO A 34 11.41 7.09 0.68
C PRO A 34 12.88 7.40 0.37
N ILE A 35 13.70 6.35 0.19
CA ILE A 35 15.11 6.48 -0.17
C ILE A 35 15.23 7.02 -1.59
N TYR A 36 14.51 6.42 -2.54
CA TYR A 36 14.48 6.90 -3.92
C TYR A 36 14.01 8.36 -4.02
N PHE A 37 12.95 8.71 -3.29
CA PHE A 37 12.41 10.06 -3.31
C PHE A 37 13.46 11.07 -2.81
N LYS A 38 14.11 10.79 -1.69
CA LYS A 38 15.15 11.65 -1.14
C LYS A 38 16.38 11.75 -2.05
N ASP A 39 16.90 10.62 -2.50
CA ASP A 39 18.21 10.55 -3.13
C ASP A 39 18.18 10.78 -4.64
N VAL A 40 17.01 10.66 -5.28
CA VAL A 40 16.84 10.83 -6.73
C VAL A 40 15.80 11.90 -7.04
N ALA A 41 14.57 11.76 -6.55
CA ALA A 41 13.47 12.65 -6.96
C ALA A 41 13.54 14.05 -6.33
N ALA A 42 14.10 14.18 -5.14
CA ALA A 42 14.23 15.40 -4.35
C ALA A 42 15.69 15.87 -4.24
N GLN A 43 16.54 15.50 -5.20
CA GLN A 43 17.93 15.96 -5.24
C GLN A 43 18.03 17.49 -5.17
N GLY A 44 18.92 17.98 -4.31
CA GLY A 44 19.11 19.42 -4.07
C GLY A 44 18.12 20.05 -3.08
N ILE A 45 17.14 19.30 -2.58
CA ILE A 45 16.23 19.75 -1.51
C ILE A 45 16.81 19.37 -0.14
N PRO A 46 16.73 20.23 0.89
CA PRO A 46 17.14 19.86 2.24
C PRO A 46 16.42 18.61 2.75
N ASN A 47 17.16 17.72 3.42
CA ASN A 47 16.64 16.42 3.90
C ASN A 47 15.35 16.55 4.72
N THR A 48 15.24 17.55 5.58
CA THR A 48 14.06 17.80 6.41
C THR A 48 12.82 18.12 5.58
N VAL A 49 13.00 18.93 4.53
CA VAL A 49 11.92 19.32 3.60
C VAL A 49 11.54 18.14 2.71
N SER A 50 12.51 17.37 2.22
CA SER A 50 12.24 16.14 1.45
C SER A 50 11.40 15.14 2.26
N THR A 51 11.75 14.89 3.52
CA THR A 51 10.97 13.99 4.40
C THR A 51 9.57 14.52 4.64
N ALA A 52 9.40 15.82 4.87
CA ALA A 52 8.09 16.44 5.05
C ALA A 52 7.22 16.30 3.79
N ASN A 53 7.78 16.59 2.61
CA ASN A 53 7.08 16.45 1.33
C ASN A 53 6.63 15.01 1.06
N TRP A 54 7.48 14.02 1.37
CA TRP A 54 7.09 12.61 1.28
C TRP A 54 5.92 12.27 2.21
N GLY A 55 5.96 12.76 3.45
CA GLY A 55 4.86 12.59 4.41
C GLY A 55 3.55 13.23 3.94
N PHE A 56 3.61 14.43 3.35
CA PHE A 56 2.43 15.08 2.76
C PHE A 56 1.88 14.33 1.56
N ALA A 57 2.74 13.85 0.67
CA ALA A 57 2.32 13.04 -0.48
C ALA A 57 1.60 11.76 -0.03
N ASN A 58 2.16 11.04 0.95
CA ASN A 58 1.55 9.83 1.49
C ASN A 58 0.20 10.12 2.17
N SER A 59 0.11 11.23 2.92
CA SER A 59 -1.15 11.66 3.56
C SER A 59 -2.22 12.03 2.55
N ALA A 60 -1.85 12.74 1.48
CA ALA A 60 -2.75 13.10 0.40
C ALA A 60 -3.28 11.86 -0.33
N ALA A 61 -2.40 10.89 -0.62
CA ALA A 61 -2.80 9.62 -1.22
C ALA A 61 -3.79 8.85 -0.32
N ALA A 62 -3.52 8.78 0.99
CA ALA A 62 -4.42 8.15 1.95
C ALA A 62 -5.79 8.83 2.01
N LEU A 63 -5.83 10.17 1.96
CA LEU A 63 -7.08 10.93 1.92
C LEU A 63 -7.88 10.63 0.65
N ILE A 64 -7.22 10.59 -0.51
CA ILE A 64 -7.87 10.24 -1.78
C ILE A 64 -8.46 8.83 -1.69
N VAL A 65 -7.70 7.86 -1.21
CA VAL A 65 -8.20 6.49 -1.02
C VAL A 65 -9.38 6.45 -0.05
N ALA A 66 -9.32 7.17 1.06
CA ALA A 66 -10.43 7.22 2.02
C ALA A 66 -11.73 7.76 1.41
N LEU A 67 -11.64 8.75 0.53
CA LEU A 67 -12.80 9.32 -0.16
C LEU A 67 -13.34 8.40 -1.28
N LEU A 68 -12.46 7.67 -1.96
CA LEU A 68 -12.84 6.78 -3.06
C LEU A 68 -13.30 5.39 -2.60
N ALA A 69 -12.80 4.91 -1.45
CA ALA A 69 -13.13 3.60 -0.89
C ALA A 69 -14.64 3.30 -0.81
N PRO A 70 -15.53 4.21 -0.35
CA PRO A 70 -16.98 3.91 -0.32
C PRO A 70 -17.56 3.75 -1.72
N ILE A 71 -17.12 4.55 -2.70
CA ILE A 71 -17.65 4.48 -4.07
C ILE A 71 -17.20 3.19 -4.73
N LEU A 72 -15.89 2.89 -4.67
CA LEU A 72 -15.33 1.67 -5.25
C LEU A 72 -15.86 0.41 -4.54
N GLY A 73 -16.06 0.49 -3.23
CA GLY A 73 -16.66 -0.58 -2.43
C GLY A 73 -18.07 -0.92 -2.90
N THR A 74 -18.93 0.09 -3.14
CA THR A 74 -20.29 -0.14 -3.67
C THR A 74 -20.34 -0.72 -5.08
N LEU A 75 -19.27 -0.60 -5.87
CA LEU A 75 -19.18 -1.22 -7.19
C LEU A 75 -18.67 -2.66 -7.13
N ALA A 76 -17.98 -3.02 -6.05
CA ALA A 76 -17.42 -4.35 -5.84
C ALA A 76 -18.39 -5.30 -5.11
N ASP A 77 -19.35 -4.75 -4.37
CA ASP A 77 -20.48 -5.45 -3.75
C ASP A 77 -21.56 -5.80 -4.79
#